data_AF-A0A329RST7-F1
#
_entry.id   AF-A0A329RST7-F1
#
_cell.length_a   1.000
_cell.length_b   1.000
_cell.length_c   1.000
_cell.angle_alpha   90.00
_cell.angle_beta   90.00
_cell.angle_gamma   90.00
#
_symmetry.space_group_name_H-M   'P 1'
#
loop_
_entity.id
_entity.type
_entity.pdbx_description
1 polymer ?
#
loop_
_entity_poly.entity_id
_entity_poly.type
_entity_poly.pdbx_seq_one_letter_code
_entity_poly.pdbx_strand_id
1 'polypeptide(L)'
;MKRRLKNKNPIHLSIAIYQLAKLRMLQFYYDCIDFYFDRSDFQYQEMDTDSAYIAFSCDNPFQDCIKLELREHFKQHKYDWFPRDYGTDVAKFDRRTPGLFKDEWSGDAMISLSSKNYICYLPDELYKVKVSAKGVQQGRVRNNDVLSPNGFETVVQDRITLQGTNKGFRLSKETKSIITYSQTKTALSYFYDKRRVLEDGITTEPLDI
;
A
#
# COMPACT_ATOMS: atom_id res chain seq x y z
N MET A 1 -9.61 -37.13 33.47
CA MET A 1 -8.67 -37.44 32.36
C MET A 1 -8.52 -36.19 31.49
N LYS A 2 -7.32 -35.58 31.40
CA LYS A 2 -7.13 -34.38 30.55
C LYS A 2 -7.00 -34.79 29.08
N ARG A 3 -7.80 -34.20 28.21
CA ARG A 3 -7.77 -34.41 26.75
C ARG A 3 -6.42 -33.98 26.20
N ARG A 4 -5.64 -34.91 25.65
CA ARG A 4 -4.38 -34.62 24.92
C ARG A 4 -4.71 -34.35 23.46
N LEU A 5 -4.48 -33.12 23.00
CA LEU A 5 -4.60 -32.73 21.59
C LEU A 5 -3.21 -32.77 20.95
N LYS A 6 -3.04 -33.59 19.90
CA LYS A 6 -1.82 -33.64 19.11
C LYS A 6 -1.93 -32.67 17.94
N ASN A 7 -1.55 -31.41 18.16
CA ASN A 7 -1.56 -30.40 17.09
C ASN A 7 -0.34 -30.58 16.19
N LYS A 8 -0.56 -31.01 14.95
CA LYS A 8 0.49 -31.17 13.92
C LYS A 8 0.68 -29.91 13.07
N ASN A 9 -0.20 -28.92 13.21
CA ASN A 9 -0.11 -27.67 12.47
C ASN A 9 0.56 -26.61 13.34
N PRO A 10 1.60 -25.91 12.84
CA PRO A 10 2.32 -24.89 13.60
C PRO A 10 1.54 -23.56 13.65
N ILE A 11 0.26 -23.61 14.02
CA ILE A 11 -0.64 -22.44 14.01
C ILE A 11 -0.09 -21.32 14.89
N HIS A 12 0.48 -21.66 16.06
CA HIS A 12 1.09 -20.69 16.96
C HIS A 12 2.26 -19.95 16.30
N LEU A 13 3.06 -20.64 15.48
CA LEU A 13 4.15 -20.02 14.73
C LEU A 13 3.60 -19.07 13.66
N SER A 14 2.57 -19.48 12.92
CA SER A 14 1.94 -18.61 11.91
C SER A 14 1.37 -17.33 12.52
N ILE A 15 0.72 -17.43 13.68
CA ILE A 15 0.21 -16.27 14.42
C ILE A 15 1.38 -15.38 14.86
N ALA A 16 2.42 -15.95 15.46
CA ALA A 16 3.58 -15.18 15.91
C ALA A 16 4.25 -14.40 14.76
N ILE A 17 4.51 -15.06 13.62
CA ILE A 17 5.10 -14.43 12.44
C ILE A 17 4.23 -13.25 11.97
N TYR A 18 2.91 -13.45 11.88
CA TYR A 18 1.99 -12.41 11.43
C TYR A 18 1.94 -11.21 12.39
N GLN A 19 1.92 -11.46 13.71
CA GLN A 19 1.93 -10.38 14.70
C GLN A 19 3.25 -9.62 14.72
N LEU A 20 4.39 -10.32 14.57
CA LEU A 20 5.70 -9.68 14.48
C LEU A 20 5.84 -8.83 13.21
N ALA A 21 5.31 -9.29 12.08
CA ALA A 21 5.30 -8.49 10.85
C ALA A 21 4.48 -7.20 11.01
N LYS A 22 3.30 -7.27 11.63
CA LYS A 22 2.50 -6.08 11.96
C LYS A 22 3.24 -5.14 12.90
N LEU A 23 3.83 -5.69 13.96
CA LEU A 23 4.60 -4.90 14.91
C LEU A 23 5.72 -4.16 14.19
N ARG A 24 6.45 -4.81 13.27
CA ARG A 24 7.51 -4.17 12.51
C ARG A 24 7.02 -3.01 11.65
N MET A 25 5.84 -3.13 11.02
CA MET A 25 5.23 -2.02 10.28
C MET A 25 4.84 -0.85 11.21
N LEU A 26 4.28 -1.15 12.38
CA LEU A 26 3.94 -0.12 13.37
C LEU A 26 5.18 0.56 13.93
N GLN A 27 6.24 -0.21 14.22
CA GLN A 27 7.54 0.33 14.64
C GLN A 27 8.15 1.22 13.57
N PHE A 28 8.05 0.85 12.29
CA PHE A 28 8.49 1.72 11.21
C PHE A 28 7.74 3.05 11.21
N TYR A 29 6.42 3.03 11.42
CA TYR A 29 5.64 4.25 11.51
C TYR A 29 6.00 5.10 12.74
N TYR A 30 5.99 4.53 13.95
CA TYR A 30 6.16 5.29 15.19
C TYR A 30 7.62 5.57 15.54
N ASP A 31 8.49 4.55 15.43
CA ASP A 31 9.87 4.61 15.90
C ASP A 31 10.84 5.10 14.81
N CYS A 32 10.39 5.23 13.56
CA CYS A 32 11.16 5.81 12.46
C CYS A 32 10.48 7.05 11.88
N ILE A 33 9.34 6.91 11.20
CA ILE A 33 8.72 8.04 10.48
C ILE A 33 8.27 9.15 11.44
N ASP A 34 7.40 8.85 12.41
CA ASP A 34 6.90 9.84 13.38
C ASP A 34 8.02 10.41 14.28
N PHE A 35 9.01 9.57 14.61
CA PHE A 35 10.14 9.99 15.41
C PHE A 35 10.98 11.05 14.69
N TYR A 36 11.42 10.79 13.46
CA TYR A 36 12.37 11.65 12.74
C TYR A 36 11.74 12.82 11.98
N PHE A 37 10.45 12.78 11.67
CA PHE A 37 9.76 13.78 10.84
C PHE A 37 8.69 14.51 11.64
N ASP A 38 8.47 15.79 11.34
CA ASP A 38 7.34 16.51 11.89
C ASP A 38 6.04 16.06 11.23
N ARG A 39 4.94 16.06 11.99
CA ARG A 39 3.63 15.62 11.50
C ARG A 39 3.10 16.45 10.34
N SER A 40 3.58 17.68 10.18
CA SER A 40 3.28 18.55 9.04
C SER A 40 4.04 18.17 7.77
N ASP A 41 5.12 17.40 7.88
CA ASP A 41 6.02 17.07 6.76
C ASP A 41 5.73 15.73 6.11
N PHE A 42 4.75 14.98 6.61
CA PHE A 42 4.34 13.74 5.97
C PHE A 42 2.86 13.41 6.14
N GLN A 43 2.31 12.73 5.14
CA GLN A 43 0.97 12.14 5.18
C GLN A 43 1.05 10.66 4.83
N TYR A 44 0.54 9.82 5.73
CA TYR A 44 0.50 8.37 5.50
C TYR A 44 -0.74 8.02 4.66
N GLN A 45 -0.52 7.49 3.46
CA GLN A 45 -1.57 7.36 2.43
C GLN A 45 -2.21 5.96 2.39
N GLU A 46 -1.40 4.90 2.38
CA GLU A 46 -1.88 3.51 2.29
C GLU A 46 -0.85 2.57 2.94
N MET A 47 -1.33 1.47 3.52
CA MET A 47 -0.50 0.34 3.93
C MET A 47 -1.10 -0.96 3.41
N ASP A 48 -0.31 -1.74 2.68
CA ASP A 48 -0.68 -3.11 2.32
C ASP A 48 0.35 -4.10 2.82
N THR A 49 0.02 -4.75 3.95
CA THR A 49 0.75 -5.86 4.57
C THR A 49 2.19 -5.53 5.01
N ASP A 50 3.10 -5.35 4.07
CA ASP A 50 4.53 -5.09 4.23
C ASP A 50 5.03 -3.88 3.40
N SER A 51 4.09 -3.10 2.85
CA SER A 51 4.35 -1.87 2.10
C SER A 51 3.63 -0.67 2.74
N ALA A 52 4.25 0.50 2.65
CA ALA A 52 3.74 1.77 3.14
C ALA A 52 3.94 2.85 2.07
N TYR A 53 2.89 3.61 1.77
CA TYR A 53 2.97 4.79 0.91
C TYR A 53 2.82 6.03 1.77
N ILE A 54 3.83 6.89 1.70
CA ILE A 54 3.95 8.09 2.53
C ILE A 54 4.28 9.24 1.59
N ALA A 55 3.45 10.27 1.61
CA ALA A 55 3.76 11.54 0.96
C ALA A 55 4.59 12.39 1.92
N PHE A 56 5.60 13.07 1.42
CA PHE A 56 6.45 13.97 2.19
C PHE A 56 6.39 15.39 1.62
N SER A 57 6.69 16.39 2.44
CA SER A 57 6.71 17.81 2.05
C SER A 57 7.96 18.21 1.24
N CYS A 58 9.05 17.43 1.30
CA CYS A 58 10.30 17.70 0.56
C CYS A 58 10.67 16.56 -0.41
N ASP A 59 11.42 16.90 -1.45
CA ASP A 59 11.87 15.96 -2.49
C ASP A 59 12.86 14.89 -1.97
N ASN A 60 13.70 15.24 -0.98
CA ASN A 60 14.63 14.31 -0.33
C ASN A 60 14.35 14.20 1.18
N PRO A 61 13.29 13.49 1.60
CA PRO A 61 12.81 13.54 2.99
C PRO A 61 13.87 13.18 4.02
N PHE A 62 14.60 12.09 3.76
CA PHE A 62 15.63 11.56 4.66
C PHE A 62 16.93 12.38 4.68
N GLN A 63 16.99 13.51 3.97
CA GLN A 63 18.09 14.47 4.00
C GLN A 63 17.60 15.83 4.51
N ASP A 64 16.45 16.28 4.01
CA ASP A 64 15.99 17.66 4.16
C ASP A 64 14.95 17.83 5.27
N CYS A 65 13.97 16.92 5.38
CA CYS A 65 12.85 17.06 6.33
C CYS A 65 13.08 16.38 7.70
N ILE A 66 14.28 15.83 7.98
CA ILE A 66 14.56 15.28 9.31
C ILE A 66 14.70 16.43 10.31
N LYS A 67 13.96 16.31 11.43
CA LYS A 67 14.04 17.21 12.60
C LYS A 67 15.49 17.53 12.94
N LEU A 68 15.81 18.83 13.05
CA LEU A 68 17.19 19.31 13.12
C LEU A 68 17.99 18.65 14.26
N GLU A 69 17.35 18.52 15.42
CA GLU A 69 17.91 17.92 16.63
C GLU A 69 18.13 16.41 16.55
N LEU A 70 17.49 15.71 15.60
CA LEU A 70 17.60 14.26 15.41
C LEU A 70 18.51 13.86 14.26
N ARG A 71 19.08 14.80 13.50
CA ARG A 71 19.90 14.49 12.31
C ARG A 71 21.12 13.62 12.63
N GLU A 72 21.83 13.91 13.72
CA GLU A 72 22.97 13.09 14.13
C GLU A 72 22.55 11.71 14.63
N HIS A 73 21.43 11.63 15.37
CA HIS A 73 20.85 10.36 15.77
C HIS A 73 20.44 9.52 14.54
N PHE A 74 19.80 10.13 13.55
CA PHE A 74 19.42 9.45 12.32
C PHE A 74 20.64 8.91 11.57
N LYS A 75 21.72 9.70 11.42
CA LYS A 75 22.94 9.23 10.77
C LYS A 75 23.52 7.97 11.42
N GLN A 76 23.44 7.89 12.75
CA GLN A 76 23.95 6.75 13.52
C GLN A 76 23.02 5.53 13.45
N HIS A 77 21.71 5.72 13.33
CA HIS A 77 20.69 4.67 13.45
C HIS A 77 19.91 4.34 12.17
N LYS A 78 20.15 5.04 11.04
CA LYS A 78 19.38 4.83 9.80
C LYS A 78 19.45 3.38 9.29
N TYR A 79 20.55 2.66 9.55
CA TYR A 79 20.72 1.27 9.11
C TYR A 79 19.98 0.23 9.97
N ASP A 80 19.37 0.65 11.09
CA ASP A 80 18.42 -0.18 11.84
C ASP A 80 17.09 -0.33 11.08
N TRP A 81 16.84 0.57 10.12
CA TRP A 81 15.61 0.66 9.33
C TRP A 81 15.85 0.40 7.84
N PHE A 82 16.96 0.88 7.29
CA PHE A 82 17.24 0.87 5.85
C PHE A 82 18.49 0.07 5.49
N PRO A 83 18.59 -0.48 4.26
CA PRO A 83 19.82 -1.07 3.76
C PRO A 83 21.02 -0.14 3.84
N ARG A 84 22.18 -0.69 4.18
CA ARG A 84 23.44 0.07 4.15
C ARG A 84 23.78 0.51 2.74
N ASP A 85 24.24 1.75 2.61
CA ASP A 85 24.54 2.40 1.32
C ASP A 85 26.05 2.49 1.01
N TYR A 86 26.93 2.17 1.96
CA TYR A 86 28.39 2.32 1.84
C TYR A 86 29.11 1.18 1.08
N GLY A 87 28.43 0.50 0.16
CA GLY A 87 29.05 -0.52 -0.70
C GLY A 87 28.02 -1.38 -1.43
N THR A 88 28.31 -1.74 -2.68
CA THR A 88 27.35 -2.43 -3.55
C THR A 88 26.94 -3.81 -3.04
N ASP A 89 27.88 -4.58 -2.50
CA ASP A 89 27.62 -5.94 -2.06
C ASP A 89 26.87 -5.97 -0.73
N VAL A 90 27.22 -5.04 0.18
CA VAL A 90 26.51 -4.84 1.44
C VAL A 90 25.07 -4.41 1.17
N ALA A 91 24.87 -3.43 0.27
CA ALA A 91 23.54 -2.98 -0.13
C ALA A 91 22.70 -4.11 -0.75
N LYS A 92 23.29 -4.94 -1.63
CA LYS A 92 22.59 -6.08 -2.22
C LYS A 92 22.15 -7.12 -1.19
N PHE A 93 23.01 -7.40 -0.21
CA PHE A 93 22.69 -8.32 0.89
C PHE A 93 21.55 -7.74 1.75
N ASP A 94 21.68 -6.50 2.20
CA ASP A 94 20.71 -5.85 3.07
C ASP A 94 19.34 -5.67 2.43
N ARG A 95 19.26 -5.47 1.12
CA ARG A 95 17.98 -5.43 0.38
C ARG A 95 17.17 -6.74 0.47
N ARG A 96 17.79 -7.82 0.94
CA ARG A 96 17.20 -9.14 1.19
C ARG A 96 17.12 -9.47 2.69
N THR A 97 17.64 -8.61 3.57
CA THR A 97 17.61 -8.81 5.01
C THR A 97 16.19 -8.54 5.53
N PRO A 98 15.54 -9.52 6.20
CA PRO A 98 14.22 -9.32 6.77
C PRO A 98 14.19 -8.17 7.78
N GLY A 99 13.12 -7.37 7.73
CA GLY A 99 12.90 -6.26 8.66
C GLY A 99 13.50 -4.92 8.21
N LEU A 100 14.34 -4.88 7.18
CA LEU A 100 14.78 -3.63 6.57
C LEU A 100 13.78 -3.16 5.50
N PHE A 101 13.54 -1.86 5.47
CA PHE A 101 12.67 -1.18 4.52
C PHE A 101 13.49 -0.62 3.37
N LYS A 102 12.97 -0.73 2.15
CA LYS A 102 13.60 -0.20 0.95
C LYS A 102 12.57 0.51 0.11
N ASP A 103 13.00 1.54 -0.60
CA ASP A 103 12.17 2.15 -1.62
C ASP A 103 11.90 1.12 -2.74
N GLU A 104 10.62 0.88 -3.02
CA GLU A 104 10.12 0.05 -4.11
C GLU A 104 9.58 0.91 -5.26
N TRP A 105 8.97 2.05 -4.95
CA TRP A 105 8.35 2.95 -5.91
C TRP A 105 8.25 4.35 -5.34
N SER A 106 8.66 5.34 -6.14
CA SER A 106 8.56 6.76 -5.84
C SER A 106 7.96 7.52 -7.03
N GLY A 107 7.15 8.52 -6.72
CA GLY A 107 6.54 9.46 -7.66
C GLY A 107 5.71 10.51 -6.94
N ASP A 108 5.09 11.40 -7.72
CA ASP A 108 4.65 12.70 -7.21
C ASP A 108 3.14 12.76 -6.96
N ALA A 109 2.40 11.77 -7.46
CA ALA A 109 0.95 11.70 -7.30
C ALA A 109 0.49 10.31 -6.88
N MET A 110 -0.47 10.28 -5.97
CA MET A 110 -1.16 9.07 -5.55
C MET A 110 -2.61 9.37 -5.20
N ILE A 111 -3.52 8.47 -5.59
CA ILE A 111 -4.92 8.49 -5.18
C ILE A 111 -5.25 7.13 -4.59
N SER A 112 -5.68 7.12 -3.33
CA SER A 112 -6.13 5.93 -2.61
C SER A 112 -7.62 6.03 -2.31
N LEU A 113 -8.39 5.03 -2.75
CA LEU A 113 -9.84 5.00 -2.52
C LEU A 113 -10.22 4.10 -1.35
N SER A 114 -9.81 2.84 -1.44
CA SER A 114 -10.03 1.83 -0.40
C SER A 114 -8.83 0.89 -0.36
N SER A 115 -8.76 0.04 0.67
CA SER A 115 -7.64 -0.88 0.85
C SER A 115 -7.39 -1.70 -0.42
N LYS A 116 -6.16 -1.66 -0.95
CA LYS A 116 -5.75 -2.33 -2.20
C LYS A 116 -6.45 -1.80 -3.47
N ASN A 117 -6.91 -0.56 -3.44
CA ASN A 117 -7.47 0.15 -4.58
C ASN A 117 -6.89 1.57 -4.64
N TYR A 118 -5.78 1.72 -5.35
CA TYR A 118 -5.00 2.94 -5.44
C TYR A 118 -4.25 3.03 -6.76
N ILE A 119 -3.86 4.24 -7.14
CA ILE A 119 -2.97 4.52 -8.25
C ILE A 119 -1.86 5.44 -7.78
N CYS A 120 -0.62 5.17 -8.21
CA CYS A 120 0.52 6.05 -8.05
C CYS A 120 1.11 6.36 -9.43
N TYR A 121 1.44 7.62 -9.70
CA TYR A 121 1.91 8.05 -11.02
C TYR A 121 2.82 9.28 -10.94
N LEU A 122 3.58 9.51 -12.01
CA LEU A 122 4.22 10.79 -12.28
C LEU A 122 3.36 11.53 -13.31
N PRO A 123 2.81 12.72 -12.99
CA PRO A 123 1.92 13.45 -13.89
C PRO A 123 2.51 13.70 -15.28
N ASP A 124 3.81 13.97 -15.36
CA ASP A 124 4.51 14.30 -16.60
C ASP A 124 5.06 13.06 -17.35
N GLU A 125 4.95 11.84 -16.78
CA GLU A 125 5.44 10.62 -17.42
C GLU A 125 4.31 9.69 -17.86
N LEU A 126 4.25 9.43 -19.17
CA LEU A 126 3.26 8.54 -19.78
C LEU A 126 3.27 7.08 -19.29
N TYR A 127 4.39 6.60 -18.71
CA TYR A 127 4.60 5.16 -18.47
C TYR A 127 4.90 4.78 -17.02
N LYS A 128 5.13 5.74 -16.12
CA LYS A 128 5.46 5.45 -14.73
C LYS A 128 4.21 5.49 -13.85
N VAL A 129 3.36 4.47 -14.03
CA VAL A 129 2.11 4.28 -13.31
C VAL A 129 2.10 2.93 -12.59
N LYS A 130 1.74 2.93 -11.31
CA LYS A 130 1.48 1.73 -10.50
C LYS A 130 0.01 1.71 -10.10
N VAL A 131 -0.75 0.73 -10.57
CA VAL A 131 -2.18 0.57 -10.24
C VAL A 131 -2.41 -0.68 -9.41
N SER A 132 -3.09 -0.53 -8.29
CA SER A 132 -3.67 -1.63 -7.52
C SER A 132 -5.19 -1.51 -7.56
N ALA A 133 -5.88 -2.57 -8.00
CA ALA A 133 -7.34 -2.60 -8.06
C ALA A 133 -7.82 -4.02 -7.78
N LYS A 134 -7.89 -4.39 -6.50
CA LYS A 134 -8.11 -5.79 -6.13
C LYS A 134 -9.42 -6.34 -6.69
N GLY A 135 -9.29 -7.42 -7.44
CA GLY A 135 -10.41 -8.13 -8.03
C GLY A 135 -10.96 -7.50 -9.31
N VAL A 136 -10.32 -6.45 -9.84
CA VAL A 136 -10.55 -5.92 -11.20
C VAL A 136 -9.40 -6.38 -12.07
N GLN A 137 -9.70 -6.84 -13.29
CA GLN A 137 -8.66 -7.26 -14.21
C GLN A 137 -7.92 -6.07 -14.79
N GLN A 138 -6.60 -6.11 -14.68
CA GLN A 138 -5.67 -5.11 -15.25
C GLN A 138 -5.01 -5.65 -16.53
N GLY A 139 -4.52 -4.76 -17.38
CA GLY A 139 -3.70 -5.09 -18.55
C GLY A 139 -3.89 -4.08 -19.68
N ARG A 140 -3.07 -4.16 -20.75
CA ARG A 140 -2.99 -3.17 -21.85
C ARG A 140 -4.32 -2.73 -22.48
N VAL A 141 -5.38 -3.52 -22.36
CA VAL A 141 -6.72 -3.20 -22.91
C VAL A 141 -7.83 -3.37 -21.86
N ARG A 142 -7.52 -3.91 -20.67
CA ARG A 142 -8.55 -4.31 -19.70
C ARG A 142 -8.77 -3.21 -18.68
N ASN A 143 -9.95 -2.59 -18.73
CA ASN A 143 -10.39 -1.56 -17.79
C ASN A 143 -9.46 -0.34 -17.69
N ASN A 144 -8.63 -0.06 -18.71
CA ASN A 144 -7.69 1.07 -18.68
C ASN A 144 -8.38 2.43 -18.76
N ASP A 145 -9.58 2.48 -19.31
CA ASP A 145 -10.47 3.63 -19.29
C ASP A 145 -10.81 4.04 -17.86
N VAL A 146 -11.02 3.06 -16.97
CA VAL A 146 -11.36 3.28 -15.56
C VAL A 146 -10.12 3.30 -14.66
N LEU A 147 -9.16 2.41 -14.88
CA LEU A 147 -7.95 2.25 -14.09
C LEU A 147 -6.83 3.20 -14.54
N SER A 148 -7.17 4.48 -14.64
CA SER A 148 -6.31 5.58 -15.07
C SER A 148 -6.30 6.70 -14.02
N PRO A 149 -5.31 7.61 -14.01
CA PRO A 149 -5.32 8.76 -13.11
C PRO A 149 -6.66 9.51 -13.13
N ASN A 150 -7.15 9.83 -14.33
CA ASN A 150 -8.44 10.49 -14.51
C ASN A 150 -9.61 9.69 -13.91
N GLY A 151 -9.63 8.37 -14.07
CA GLY A 151 -10.69 7.52 -13.50
C GLY A 151 -10.69 7.53 -11.96
N PHE A 152 -9.51 7.54 -11.33
CA PHE A 152 -9.39 7.67 -9.88
C PHE A 152 -9.75 9.08 -9.39
N GLU A 153 -9.30 10.14 -10.08
CA GLU A 153 -9.62 11.54 -9.76
C GLU A 153 -11.13 11.80 -9.82
N THR A 154 -11.78 11.38 -10.92
CA THR A 154 -13.22 11.56 -11.13
C THR A 154 -14.02 10.90 -10.00
N VAL A 155 -13.60 9.73 -9.51
CA VAL A 155 -14.28 9.04 -8.40
C VAL A 155 -14.25 9.87 -7.11
N VAL A 156 -13.12 10.52 -6.83
CA VAL A 156 -12.98 11.39 -5.64
C VAL A 156 -13.77 12.67 -5.81
N GLN A 157 -13.62 13.35 -6.96
CA GLN A 157 -14.22 14.65 -7.23
C GLN A 157 -15.75 14.58 -7.34
N ASP A 158 -16.27 13.64 -8.14
CA ASP A 158 -17.69 13.53 -8.42
C ASP A 158 -18.43 12.63 -7.41
N ARG A 159 -17.67 11.98 -6.51
CA ARG A 159 -18.20 11.05 -5.48
C ARG A 159 -19.00 9.89 -6.07
N ILE A 160 -18.49 9.32 -7.16
CA ILE A 160 -19.18 8.28 -7.94
C ILE A 160 -18.58 6.88 -7.76
N THR A 161 -19.21 5.91 -8.45
CA THR A 161 -18.70 4.54 -8.60
C THR A 161 -18.52 4.24 -10.08
N LEU A 162 -17.34 3.76 -10.45
CA LEU A 162 -17.04 3.28 -11.79
C LEU A 162 -17.07 1.75 -11.84
N GLN A 163 -17.54 1.21 -12.96
CA GLN A 163 -17.65 -0.23 -13.18
C GLN A 163 -16.56 -0.71 -14.12
N GLY A 164 -16.07 -1.93 -13.89
CA GLY A 164 -15.14 -2.64 -14.78
C GLY A 164 -15.68 -4.00 -15.15
N THR A 165 -15.15 -4.55 -16.24
CA THR A 165 -15.50 -5.89 -16.74
C THR A 165 -14.34 -6.85 -16.54
N ASN A 166 -14.61 -7.95 -15.85
CA ASN A 166 -13.72 -9.10 -15.77
C ASN A 166 -14.16 -10.17 -16.76
N LYS A 167 -13.22 -10.70 -17.55
CA LYS A 167 -13.46 -11.80 -18.47
C LYS A 167 -12.49 -12.94 -18.20
N GLY A 168 -12.97 -14.16 -18.17
CA GLY A 168 -12.11 -15.31 -17.91
C GLY A 168 -12.83 -16.62 -18.13
N PHE A 169 -12.24 -17.68 -17.58
CA PHE A 169 -12.80 -19.02 -17.68
C PHE A 169 -13.07 -19.58 -16.29
N ARG A 170 -14.10 -20.41 -16.17
CA ARG A 170 -14.41 -21.15 -14.95
C ARG A 170 -14.97 -22.54 -15.28
N LEU A 171 -14.83 -23.48 -14.37
CA LEU A 171 -15.52 -24.77 -14.47
C LEU A 171 -17.01 -24.56 -14.17
N SER A 172 -17.87 -24.93 -15.11
CA SER A 172 -19.31 -25.00 -14.88
C SER A 172 -19.62 -26.23 -14.02
N LYS A 173 -20.28 -26.04 -12.88
CA LYS A 173 -20.66 -27.14 -11.99
C LYS A 173 -21.70 -28.05 -12.63
N GLU A 174 -22.55 -27.49 -13.51
CA GLU A 174 -23.66 -28.16 -14.21
C GLU A 174 -23.14 -28.98 -15.39
N THR A 175 -22.43 -28.34 -16.32
CA THR A 175 -21.98 -29.00 -17.56
C THR A 175 -20.65 -29.74 -17.39
N LYS A 176 -19.98 -29.59 -16.24
CA LYS A 176 -18.62 -30.11 -15.97
C LYS A 176 -17.57 -29.70 -17.02
N SER A 177 -17.84 -28.62 -17.76
CA SER A 177 -16.98 -28.10 -18.81
C SER A 177 -16.43 -26.71 -18.45
N ILE A 178 -15.34 -26.32 -19.11
CA ILE A 178 -14.80 -24.97 -19.01
C ILE A 178 -15.70 -24.03 -19.81
N ILE A 179 -16.19 -22.98 -19.16
CA ILE A 179 -16.99 -21.92 -19.78
C ILE A 179 -16.29 -20.57 -19.65
N THR A 180 -16.49 -19.69 -20.63
CA THR A 180 -16.11 -18.28 -20.53
C THR A 180 -17.16 -17.52 -19.73
N TYR A 181 -16.71 -16.58 -18.90
CA TYR A 181 -17.58 -15.62 -18.24
C TYR A 181 -17.15 -14.20 -18.58
N SER A 182 -18.14 -13.31 -18.57
CA SER A 182 -17.95 -11.86 -18.53
C SER A 182 -18.77 -11.34 -17.36
N GLN A 183 -18.14 -10.61 -16.45
CA GLN A 183 -18.79 -10.07 -15.26
C GLN A 183 -18.49 -8.58 -15.14
N THR A 184 -19.54 -7.76 -15.18
CA THR A 184 -19.46 -6.36 -14.77
C THR A 184 -19.50 -6.29 -13.26
N LYS A 185 -18.62 -5.48 -12.68
CA LYS A 185 -18.52 -5.27 -11.24
C LYS A 185 -18.05 -3.86 -10.93
N THR A 186 -18.23 -3.43 -9.69
CA THR A 186 -17.59 -2.21 -9.18
C THR A 186 -16.07 -2.33 -9.33
N ALA A 187 -15.48 -1.33 -9.98
CA ALA A 187 -14.04 -1.21 -10.15
C ALA A 187 -13.45 -0.19 -9.17
N LEU A 188 -13.93 1.05 -9.22
CA LEU A 188 -13.54 2.15 -8.35
C LEU A 188 -14.79 2.71 -7.68
N SER A 189 -14.69 3.12 -6.41
CA SER A 189 -15.83 3.61 -5.65
C SER A 189 -15.39 4.65 -4.64
N TYR A 190 -16.15 5.75 -4.56
CA TYR A 190 -16.02 6.74 -3.50
C TYR A 190 -16.40 6.18 -2.13
N PHE A 191 -17.36 5.24 -2.09
CA PHE A 191 -17.82 4.66 -0.84
C PHE A 191 -16.69 3.93 -0.09
N TYR A 192 -16.38 4.41 1.11
CA TYR A 192 -15.42 3.82 2.03
C TYR A 192 -16.04 3.75 3.43
N ASP A 193 -16.19 2.53 3.94
CA ASP A 193 -16.95 2.20 5.16
C ASP A 193 -16.09 2.16 6.43
N LYS A 194 -14.88 2.71 6.39
CA LYS A 194 -13.98 2.73 7.56
C LYS A 194 -13.69 4.12 8.11
N ARG A 195 -13.75 5.16 7.27
CA ARG A 195 -13.46 6.56 7.64
C ARG A 195 -14.29 7.49 6.76
N ARG A 196 -14.62 8.66 7.29
CA ARG A 196 -15.24 9.77 6.54
C ARG A 196 -14.14 10.61 5.92
N VAL A 197 -14.20 10.84 4.61
CA VAL A 197 -13.32 11.79 3.90
C VAL A 197 -13.88 13.21 4.09
N LEU A 198 -13.01 14.17 4.43
CA LEU A 198 -13.38 15.57 4.63
C LEU A 198 -13.51 16.30 3.29
N GLU A 199 -13.95 17.56 3.34
CA GLU A 199 -14.19 18.39 2.14
C GLU A 199 -12.93 18.65 1.31
N ASP A 200 -11.74 18.56 1.91
CA ASP A 200 -10.47 18.70 1.21
C ASP A 200 -10.11 17.49 0.33
N GLY A 201 -10.87 16.39 0.43
CA GLY A 201 -10.62 15.16 -0.32
C GLY A 201 -9.35 14.40 0.11
N ILE A 202 -8.70 14.81 1.19
CA ILE A 202 -7.40 14.29 1.66
C ILE A 202 -7.54 13.78 3.10
N THR A 203 -8.03 14.64 3.98
CA THR A 203 -8.10 14.34 5.40
C THR A 203 -9.27 13.40 5.66
N THR A 204 -9.09 12.48 6.62
CA THR A 204 -10.14 11.53 7.00
C THR A 204 -10.30 11.47 8.50
N GLU A 205 -11.52 11.22 8.95
CA GLU A 205 -11.87 11.08 10.37
C GLU A 205 -12.65 9.78 10.63
N PRO A 206 -12.76 9.34 11.89
CA PRO A 206 -13.61 8.21 12.25
C PRO A 206 -15.06 8.40 11.78
N LEU A 207 -15.73 7.29 11.48
CA LEU A 207 -17.17 7.33 11.21
C LEU A 207 -17.94 7.65 12.50
N ASP A 208 -19.03 8.41 12.35
CA ASP A 208 -19.99 8.70 13.41
C ASP A 208 -21.02 7.56 13.48
N ILE A 209 -20.62 6.44 14.08
CA ILE A 209 -21.39 5.19 14.16
C ILE A 209 -21.36 4.56 15.55
#